data_AF-A0ABD5ZI31-F1
#
_entry.id   AF-A0ABD5ZI31-F1
#
_cell.length_a   1.000
_cell.length_b   1.000
_cell.length_c   1.000
_cell.angle_alpha   90.00
_cell.angle_beta   90.00
_cell.angle_gamma   90.00
#
_symmetry.space_group_name_H-M   'P 1'
#
loop_
_entity.id
_entity.type
_entity.pdbx_description
1 polymer ?
#
loop_
_entity_poly.entity_id
_entity_poly.type
_entity_poly.pdbx_seq_one_letter_code
_entity_poly.pdbx_strand_id
1 'polypeptide(L)'
;MRIRLPDGTVRTGHAIDLSAFEFDPELVVEAVRADADADAVSDGDTSDLSIDCPAPGPGHETLGVVPGSSRSDGHLLEAVGRSRGVTTPFDSDLTRLDDRLLELSESVNVAPPDLDAARQRVAETGDDVARLREETAALRGRLAAHREAEATDAIEATRTKLRETTTKLSEVETERIAAEQRLSALEREARNVRDRRERRLKLEDALDNRRREVRAYFRDRYAAELERAVEALSQFDTATTADESLVKTLACVRLAHLDAPVVLACDVFDDAETAADTLDTPVVRL
;
A
#
# COMPACT_ATOMS: atom_id res chain seq x y z
N MET A 1 -34.36 -3.58 9.04
CA MET A 1 -33.89 -3.88 7.67
C MET A 1 -34.96 -4.61 6.89
N ARG A 2 -34.87 -4.59 5.56
CA ARG A 2 -35.73 -5.35 4.64
C ARG A 2 -34.83 -6.12 3.67
N ILE A 3 -35.05 -7.43 3.55
CA ILE A 3 -34.31 -8.31 2.64
C ILE A 3 -35.27 -8.82 1.58
N ARG A 4 -34.91 -8.64 0.30
CA ARG A 4 -35.59 -9.27 -0.83
C ARG A 4 -34.73 -10.44 -1.28
N LEU A 5 -35.33 -11.62 -1.34
CA LEU A 5 -34.70 -12.86 -1.76
C LEU A 5 -34.90 -13.10 -3.26
N PRO A 6 -34.11 -13.99 -3.89
CA PRO A 6 -34.22 -14.29 -5.32
C PRO A 6 -35.56 -14.88 -5.77
N ASP A 7 -36.29 -15.53 -4.87
CA ASP A 7 -37.64 -16.04 -5.12
C ASP A 7 -38.73 -14.95 -5.08
N GLY A 8 -38.34 -13.69 -4.85
CA GLY A 8 -39.24 -12.54 -4.68
C GLY A 8 -39.81 -12.39 -3.27
N THR A 9 -39.47 -13.29 -2.34
CA THR A 9 -39.90 -13.21 -0.94
C THR A 9 -39.24 -12.01 -0.26
N VAL A 10 -40.03 -11.26 0.51
CA VAL A 10 -39.54 -10.11 1.28
C VAL A 10 -39.63 -10.42 2.77
N ARG A 11 -38.49 -10.34 3.46
CA ARG A 11 -38.40 -10.45 4.93
C ARG A 11 -38.10 -9.07 5.51
N THR A 12 -38.74 -8.74 6.62
CA THR A 12 -38.54 -7.46 7.31
C THR A 12 -38.39 -7.70 8.80
N GLY A 13 -37.39 -7.09 9.41
CA GLY A 13 -37.14 -7.27 10.84
C GLY A 13 -35.84 -6.62 11.30
N HIS A 14 -35.58 -6.75 12.59
CA HIS A 14 -34.28 -6.48 13.21
C HIS A 14 -33.40 -7.74 13.24
N ALA A 15 -34.02 -8.92 13.31
CA ALA A 15 -33.41 -10.22 13.14
C ALA A 15 -34.02 -10.93 11.92
N ILE A 16 -33.20 -11.42 11.00
CA ILE A 16 -33.66 -12.23 9.86
C ILE A 16 -32.82 -13.50 9.79
N ASP A 17 -33.49 -14.65 9.87
CA ASP A 17 -32.88 -15.95 9.67
C ASP A 17 -32.96 -16.34 8.19
N LEU A 18 -31.80 -16.57 7.57
CA LEU A 18 -31.64 -17.07 6.21
C LEU A 18 -30.99 -18.46 6.18
N SER A 19 -30.85 -19.16 7.31
CA SER A 19 -30.24 -20.50 7.39
C SER A 19 -30.93 -21.59 6.56
N ALA A 20 -32.18 -21.36 6.17
CA ALA A 20 -32.90 -22.20 5.21
C ALA A 20 -32.41 -22.04 3.76
N PHE A 21 -31.56 -21.06 3.49
CA PHE A 21 -31.04 -20.71 2.17
C PHE A 21 -29.51 -20.83 2.17
N GLU A 22 -28.94 -21.48 1.16
CA GLU A 22 -27.49 -21.61 0.99
C GLU A 22 -26.94 -20.32 0.37
N PHE A 23 -26.64 -19.31 1.19
CA PHE A 23 -25.95 -18.09 0.76
C PHE A 23 -24.48 -18.09 1.20
N ASP A 24 -23.62 -17.54 0.34
CA ASP A 24 -22.25 -17.19 0.71
C ASP A 24 -22.27 -15.97 1.66
N PRO A 25 -21.66 -16.05 2.86
CA PRO A 25 -21.53 -14.92 3.76
C PRO A 25 -20.96 -13.66 3.10
N GLU A 26 -19.99 -13.80 2.19
CA GLU A 26 -19.40 -12.65 1.49
C GLU A 26 -20.44 -11.92 0.62
N LEU A 27 -21.29 -12.67 -0.08
CA LEU A 27 -22.36 -12.13 -0.92
C LEU A 27 -23.40 -11.37 -0.10
N VAL A 28 -23.78 -11.88 1.06
CA VAL A 28 -24.73 -11.21 1.97
C VAL A 28 -24.14 -9.91 2.49
N VAL A 29 -22.85 -9.89 2.83
CA VAL A 29 -22.15 -8.71 3.33
C VAL A 29 -21.96 -7.67 2.24
N GLU A 30 -21.68 -8.09 1.00
CA GLU A 30 -21.70 -7.21 -0.17
C GLU A 30 -23.08 -6.58 -0.36
N ALA A 31 -24.17 -7.36 -0.21
CA ALA A 31 -25.53 -6.83 -0.29
C ALA A 31 -25.88 -5.84 0.84
N VAL A 32 -25.30 -5.99 2.05
CA VAL A 32 -25.41 -5.01 3.15
C VAL A 32 -24.63 -3.72 2.84
N ARG A 33 -23.50 -3.84 2.15
CA ARG A 33 -22.60 -2.72 1.81
C ARG A 33 -22.98 -2.00 0.52
N ALA A 34 -23.83 -2.60 -0.30
CA ALA A 34 -24.32 -1.99 -1.52
C ALA A 34 -25.14 -0.74 -1.19
N ASP A 35 -24.80 0.38 -1.83
CA ASP A 35 -25.61 1.60 -1.73
C ASP A 35 -26.98 1.34 -2.34
N ALA A 36 -28.05 1.57 -1.56
CA ALA A 36 -29.42 1.46 -2.03
C ALA A 36 -29.75 2.42 -3.21
N ASP A 37 -28.93 3.46 -3.40
CA ASP A 37 -29.04 4.48 -4.45
C ASP A 37 -28.13 4.22 -5.67
N ALA A 38 -27.30 3.17 -5.65
CA ALA A 38 -26.57 2.75 -6.83
C ALA A 38 -27.55 2.05 -7.78
N ASP A 39 -28.08 2.79 -8.76
CA ASP A 39 -28.75 2.24 -9.94
C ASP A 39 -27.85 1.15 -10.56
N ALA A 40 -28.11 -0.09 -10.18
CA ALA A 40 -27.35 -1.25 -10.62
C ALA A 40 -27.66 -1.52 -12.10
N VAL A 41 -26.91 -0.86 -12.99
CA VAL A 41 -26.56 -1.46 -14.27
C VAL A 41 -25.44 -2.45 -13.99
N SER A 42 -25.82 -3.60 -13.42
CA SER A 42 -24.94 -4.76 -13.33
C SER A 42 -25.21 -5.62 -14.55
N ASP A 43 -24.24 -5.70 -15.45
CA ASP A 43 -24.18 -6.74 -16.48
C ASP A 43 -24.21 -8.10 -15.76
N GLY A 44 -25.16 -8.95 -16.16
CA GLY A 44 -25.68 -10.08 -15.40
C GLY A 44 -24.65 -10.97 -14.70
N ASP A 45 -24.80 -11.09 -13.37
CA ASP A 45 -24.70 -12.33 -12.57
C ASP A 45 -24.75 -12.06 -11.04
N THR A 46 -24.94 -10.82 -10.58
CA THR A 46 -25.21 -10.53 -9.16
C THR A 46 -26.65 -10.92 -8.83
N SER A 47 -26.80 -12.12 -8.26
CA SER A 47 -28.03 -12.74 -7.76
C SER A 47 -28.97 -11.76 -7.04
N ASP A 48 -30.27 -11.91 -7.27
CA ASP A 48 -31.44 -11.13 -6.81
C ASP A 48 -31.61 -10.87 -5.27
N LEU A 49 -30.56 -11.03 -4.46
CA LEU A 49 -30.54 -10.65 -3.05
C LEU A 49 -30.30 -9.15 -2.89
N SER A 50 -31.26 -8.42 -2.31
CA SER A 50 -31.08 -6.99 -1.97
C SER A 50 -31.42 -6.73 -0.51
N ILE A 51 -30.57 -5.99 0.20
CA ILE A 51 -30.75 -5.65 1.62
C ILE A 51 -30.87 -4.14 1.78
N ASP A 52 -32.03 -3.70 2.25
CA ASP A 52 -32.34 -2.31 2.56
C ASP A 52 -32.17 -2.09 4.08
N CYS A 53 -31.08 -1.41 4.44
CA CYS A 53 -30.65 -1.14 5.81
C CYS A 53 -29.88 0.19 5.90
N PRO A 54 -29.65 0.73 7.13
CA PRO A 54 -28.74 1.85 7.32
C PRO A 54 -27.36 1.56 6.74
N ALA A 55 -26.69 2.61 6.26
CA ALA A 55 -25.35 2.49 5.70
C ALA A 55 -24.36 1.94 6.75
N PRO A 56 -23.46 1.02 6.36
CA PRO A 56 -22.47 0.47 7.28
C PRO A 56 -21.51 1.55 7.78
N GLY A 57 -21.42 1.69 9.11
CA GLY A 57 -20.51 2.62 9.76
C GLY A 57 -19.06 2.10 9.85
N PRO A 58 -18.11 2.92 10.36
CA PRO A 58 -16.68 2.62 10.37
C PRO A 58 -16.24 1.32 11.08
N GLY A 59 -17.05 0.78 11.99
CA GLY A 59 -16.77 -0.49 12.66
C GLY A 59 -17.27 -1.73 11.89
N HIS A 60 -18.18 -1.55 10.93
CA HIS A 60 -18.84 -2.66 10.21
C HIS A 60 -17.88 -3.39 9.26
N GLU A 61 -16.86 -2.72 8.74
CA GLU A 61 -15.85 -3.38 7.90
C GLU A 61 -15.20 -4.58 8.61
N THR A 62 -14.92 -4.42 9.90
CA THR A 62 -14.26 -5.43 10.74
C THR A 62 -15.24 -6.33 11.47
N LEU A 63 -16.38 -5.80 11.94
CA LEU A 63 -17.32 -6.49 12.83
C LEU A 63 -18.62 -6.95 12.14
N GLY A 64 -18.82 -6.60 10.86
CA GLY A 64 -20.04 -6.89 10.12
C GLY A 64 -20.24 -8.34 9.73
N VAL A 65 -19.24 -9.21 9.94
CA VAL A 65 -19.29 -10.64 9.60
C VAL A 65 -18.69 -11.45 10.75
N VAL A 66 -19.39 -12.51 11.17
CA VAL A 66 -18.94 -13.41 12.23
C VAL A 66 -19.20 -14.87 11.83
N PRO A 67 -18.18 -15.75 11.80
CA PRO A 67 -16.77 -15.44 11.99
C PRO A 67 -16.21 -14.69 10.78
N GLY A 68 -15.48 -13.61 11.02
CA GLY A 68 -14.71 -12.93 9.97
C GLY A 68 -13.28 -13.48 9.85
N SER A 69 -12.47 -12.83 9.01
CA SER A 69 -11.01 -13.03 8.99
C SER A 69 -10.43 -12.92 10.40
N SER A 70 -9.42 -13.72 10.75
CA SER A 70 -8.79 -13.63 12.06
C SER A 70 -8.14 -12.25 12.27
N ARG A 71 -8.58 -11.54 13.33
CA ARG A 71 -8.07 -10.21 13.69
C ARG A 71 -7.57 -10.23 15.14
N SER A 72 -6.55 -9.44 15.43
CA SER A 72 -6.08 -9.23 16.80
C SER A 72 -7.12 -8.45 17.62
N ASP A 73 -7.19 -8.68 18.93
CA ASP A 73 -8.08 -7.95 19.87
C ASP A 73 -8.00 -6.43 19.70
N GLY A 74 -6.80 -5.87 19.51
CA GLY A 74 -6.64 -4.43 19.33
C GLY A 74 -7.30 -3.87 18.08
N HIS A 75 -7.48 -4.69 17.03
CA HIS A 75 -8.17 -4.30 15.81
C HIS A 75 -9.69 -4.38 15.97
N LEU A 76 -10.18 -5.39 16.68
CA LEU A 76 -11.60 -5.49 17.05
C LEU A 76 -12.03 -4.30 17.93
N LEU A 77 -11.23 -3.97 18.95
CA LEU A 77 -11.52 -2.86 19.86
C LEU A 77 -11.35 -1.49 19.21
N GLU A 78 -10.46 -1.37 18.22
CA GLU A 78 -10.42 -0.20 17.35
C GLU A 78 -11.75 -0.04 16.59
N ALA A 79 -12.27 -1.11 15.97
CA ALA A 79 -13.56 -1.07 15.28
C ALA A 79 -14.72 -0.71 16.22
N VAL A 80 -14.73 -1.23 17.46
CA VAL A 80 -15.67 -0.82 18.51
C VAL A 80 -15.59 0.68 18.77
N GLY A 81 -14.38 1.21 19.02
CA GLY A 81 -14.17 2.62 19.28
C GLY A 81 -14.62 3.52 18.12
N ARG A 82 -14.30 3.12 16.88
CA ARG A 82 -14.68 3.86 15.66
C ARG A 82 -16.19 3.84 15.44
N SER A 83 -16.86 2.72 15.66
CA SER A 83 -18.33 2.63 15.60
C SER A 83 -19.01 3.58 16.59
N ARG A 84 -18.40 3.81 17.76
CA ARG A 84 -18.85 4.76 18.79
C ARG A 84 -18.45 6.21 18.53
N GLY A 85 -17.82 6.51 17.39
CA GLY A 85 -17.34 7.85 17.06
C GLY A 85 -16.17 8.33 17.91
N VAL A 86 -15.44 7.44 18.58
CA VAL A 86 -14.29 7.80 19.42
C VAL A 86 -13.06 8.05 18.55
N THR A 87 -12.48 9.24 18.70
CA THR A 87 -11.19 9.61 18.11
C THR A 87 -10.05 9.36 19.10
N THR A 88 -8.85 9.16 18.58
CA THR A 88 -7.62 9.04 19.39
C THR A 88 -6.77 10.31 19.33
N PRO A 89 -5.88 10.54 20.31
CA PRO A 89 -4.87 11.60 20.22
C PRO A 89 -3.91 11.46 19.01
N PHE A 90 -3.87 10.28 18.37
CA PHE A 90 -2.97 9.97 17.28
C PHE A 90 -3.62 10.15 15.90
N ASP A 91 -4.93 10.39 15.81
CA ASP A 91 -5.66 10.44 14.54
C ASP A 91 -5.16 11.57 13.62
N SER A 92 -4.83 12.73 14.18
CA SER A 92 -4.24 13.84 13.40
C SER A 92 -2.85 13.51 12.88
N ASP A 93 -2.07 12.75 13.66
CA ASP A 93 -0.74 12.30 13.25
C ASP A 93 -0.82 11.23 12.17
N LEU A 94 -1.76 10.29 12.27
CA LEU A 94 -2.03 9.30 11.23
C LEU A 94 -2.40 9.98 9.90
N THR A 95 -3.37 10.90 9.94
CA THR A 95 -3.79 11.67 8.75
C THR A 95 -2.60 12.38 8.11
N ARG A 96 -1.80 13.08 8.92
CA ARG A 96 -0.60 13.79 8.44
C ARG A 96 0.45 12.85 7.86
N LEU A 97 0.63 11.65 8.42
CA LEU A 97 1.59 10.67 7.91
C LEU A 97 1.11 10.06 6.60
N ASP A 98 -0.18 9.73 6.49
CA ASP A 98 -0.79 9.23 5.26
C ASP A 98 -0.70 10.29 4.14
N ASP A 99 -1.02 11.56 4.42
CA ASP A 99 -0.89 12.66 3.45
C ASP A 99 0.56 12.79 2.93
N ARG A 100 1.54 12.77 3.85
CA ARG A 100 2.96 12.82 3.49
C ARG A 100 3.43 11.61 2.68
N LEU A 101 2.87 10.43 2.98
CA LEU A 101 3.19 9.22 2.23
C LEU A 101 2.60 9.30 0.83
N LEU A 102 1.37 9.80 0.69
CA LEU A 102 0.71 10.01 -0.59
C LEU A 102 1.50 10.99 -1.45
N GLU A 103 1.87 12.17 -0.92
CA GLU A 103 2.73 13.16 -1.58
C GLU A 103 4.06 12.55 -2.06
N LEU A 104 4.67 11.67 -1.25
CA LEU A 104 5.95 11.06 -1.58
C LEU A 104 5.81 9.92 -2.60
N SER A 105 4.72 9.16 -2.54
CA SER A 105 4.47 7.97 -3.37
C SER A 105 4.46 8.27 -4.86
N GLU A 106 3.93 9.43 -5.25
CA GLU A 106 3.91 9.91 -6.64
C GLU A 106 5.34 10.08 -7.21
N SER A 107 6.33 10.33 -6.34
CA SER A 107 7.71 10.65 -6.74
C SER A 107 8.70 9.48 -6.68
N VAL A 108 8.33 8.35 -6.09
CA VAL A 108 9.25 7.23 -5.77
C VAL A 108 9.32 6.16 -6.86
N ASN A 109 8.34 6.10 -7.77
CA ASN A 109 8.22 5.05 -8.80
C ASN A 109 9.21 5.19 -9.99
N VAL A 110 10.30 5.92 -9.82
CA VAL A 110 11.33 6.09 -10.85
C VAL A 110 12.39 5.00 -10.71
N ALA A 111 12.66 4.29 -11.81
CA ALA A 111 13.74 3.32 -11.88
C ALA A 111 15.10 4.02 -11.66
N PRO A 112 16.03 3.40 -10.92
CA PRO A 112 17.35 3.99 -10.73
C PRO A 112 18.07 4.13 -12.10
N PRO A 113 18.82 5.22 -12.31
CA PRO A 113 19.57 5.40 -13.54
C PRO A 113 20.71 4.38 -13.68
N ASP A 114 21.07 4.05 -14.92
CA ASP A 114 22.18 3.16 -15.23
C ASP A 114 23.53 3.88 -15.04
N LEU A 115 24.12 3.71 -13.86
CA LEU A 115 25.42 4.28 -13.53
C LEU A 115 26.58 3.51 -14.19
N ASP A 116 26.39 2.23 -14.49
CA ASP A 116 27.48 1.39 -14.98
C ASP A 116 27.78 1.71 -16.44
N ALA A 117 26.76 1.89 -17.27
CA ALA A 117 26.93 2.39 -18.63
C ALA A 117 27.60 3.78 -18.66
N ALA A 118 27.21 4.67 -17.73
CA ALA A 118 27.81 6.00 -17.64
C ALA A 118 29.28 5.97 -17.22
N ARG A 119 29.64 5.11 -16.25
CA ARG A 119 31.04 4.90 -15.83
C ARG A 119 31.87 4.31 -16.96
N GLN A 120 31.32 3.33 -17.68
CA GLN A 120 31.98 2.72 -18.82
C GLN A 120 32.28 3.77 -19.90
N ARG A 121 31.34 4.67 -20.22
CA ARG A 121 31.57 5.75 -21.20
C ARG A 121 32.69 6.69 -20.77
N VAL A 122 32.75 7.06 -19.49
CA VAL A 122 33.84 7.89 -18.95
C VAL A 122 35.20 7.18 -19.09
N ALA A 123 35.25 5.88 -18.82
CA ALA A 123 36.47 5.08 -18.99
C ALA A 123 36.91 5.03 -20.47
N GLU A 124 36.00 4.68 -21.39
CA GLU A 124 36.27 4.60 -22.83
C GLU A 124 36.79 5.92 -23.41
N THR A 125 36.12 7.03 -23.09
CA THR A 125 36.54 8.36 -23.55
C THR A 125 37.86 8.79 -22.89
N GLY A 126 38.13 8.37 -21.66
CA GLY A 126 39.42 8.56 -20.99
C GLY A 126 40.57 7.83 -21.69
N ASP A 127 40.36 6.57 -22.06
CA ASP A 127 41.33 5.75 -22.80
C ASP A 127 41.62 6.34 -24.20
N ASP A 128 40.57 6.83 -24.88
CA ASP A 128 40.70 7.50 -26.17
C ASP A 128 41.53 8.79 -26.08
N VAL A 129 41.30 9.62 -25.06
CA VAL A 129 42.12 10.82 -24.80
C VAL A 129 43.57 10.44 -24.54
N ALA A 130 43.83 9.42 -23.71
CA ALA A 130 45.18 8.99 -23.38
C ALA A 130 45.95 8.54 -24.64
N ARG A 131 45.32 7.71 -25.47
CA ARG A 131 45.86 7.23 -26.74
C ARG A 131 46.18 8.37 -27.71
N LEU A 132 45.27 9.32 -27.89
CA LEU A 132 45.47 10.45 -28.81
C LEU A 132 46.56 11.42 -28.31
N ARG A 133 46.72 11.60 -27.00
CA ARG A 133 47.82 12.39 -26.43
C ARG A 133 49.18 11.74 -26.68
N GLU A 134 49.28 10.43 -26.52
CA GLU A 134 50.49 9.67 -26.84
C GLU A 134 50.84 9.80 -28.33
N GLU A 135 49.87 9.59 -29.22
CA GLU A 135 50.05 9.72 -30.67
C GLU A 135 50.50 11.14 -31.06
N THR A 136 49.90 12.16 -30.45
CA THR A 136 50.28 13.57 -30.65
C THR A 136 51.73 13.83 -30.22
N ALA A 137 52.15 13.27 -29.07
CA ALA A 137 53.54 13.39 -28.59
C ALA A 137 54.52 12.70 -29.55
N ALA A 138 54.19 11.49 -30.02
CA ALA A 138 55.00 10.77 -31.00
C ALA A 138 55.12 11.51 -32.35
N LEU A 139 54.02 12.12 -32.83
CA LEU A 139 54.02 12.95 -34.05
C LEU A 139 54.87 14.22 -33.88
N ARG A 140 54.81 14.89 -32.72
CA ARG A 140 55.67 16.04 -32.41
C ARG A 140 57.16 15.65 -32.41
N GLY A 141 57.50 14.50 -31.82
CA GLY A 141 58.85 13.95 -31.84
C GLY A 141 59.35 13.67 -33.27
N ARG A 142 58.55 12.98 -34.08
CA ARG A 142 58.87 12.74 -35.51
C ARG A 142 59.04 14.02 -36.31
N LEU A 143 58.17 15.00 -36.09
CA LEU A 143 58.25 16.30 -36.78
C LEU A 143 59.55 17.04 -36.45
N ALA A 144 60.04 16.95 -35.20
CA ALA A 144 61.33 17.51 -34.82
C ALA A 144 62.48 16.81 -35.55
N ALA A 145 62.50 15.47 -35.59
CA ALA A 145 63.51 14.70 -36.31
C ALA A 145 63.52 15.00 -37.83
N HIS A 146 62.36 15.14 -38.47
CA HIS A 146 62.28 15.49 -39.89
C HIS A 146 62.78 16.91 -40.19
N ARG A 147 62.62 17.85 -39.25
CA ARG A 147 63.20 19.21 -39.37
C ARG A 147 64.71 19.18 -39.27
N GLU A 148 65.25 18.39 -38.35
CA GLU A 148 66.71 18.22 -38.20
C GLU A 148 67.35 17.59 -39.44
N ALA A 149 66.63 16.67 -40.10
CA ALA A 149 67.06 16.04 -41.35
C ALA A 149 66.72 16.83 -42.63
N GLU A 150 66.14 18.04 -42.52
CA GLU A 150 65.71 18.89 -43.65
C GLU A 150 64.80 18.19 -44.69
N ALA A 151 64.03 17.18 -44.26
CA ALA A 151 63.19 16.36 -45.13
C ALA A 151 61.83 17.00 -45.41
N THR A 152 61.80 18.00 -46.30
CA THR A 152 60.64 18.89 -46.58
C THR A 152 59.30 18.16 -46.77
N ASP A 153 59.25 17.11 -47.60
CA ASP A 153 58.00 16.37 -47.86
C ASP A 153 57.50 15.61 -46.61
N ALA A 154 58.43 15.04 -45.84
CA ALA A 154 58.10 14.34 -44.61
C ALA A 154 57.63 15.30 -43.50
N ILE A 155 58.14 16.54 -43.50
CA ILE A 155 57.70 17.61 -42.59
C ILE A 155 56.22 17.94 -42.84
N GLU A 156 55.82 18.22 -44.09
CA GLU A 156 54.42 18.58 -44.39
C GLU A 156 53.45 17.41 -44.16
N ALA A 157 53.84 16.18 -44.52
CA ALA A 157 53.04 14.99 -44.24
C ALA A 157 52.81 14.78 -42.73
N THR A 158 53.86 14.92 -41.91
CA THR A 158 53.76 14.78 -40.46
C THR A 158 52.96 15.92 -39.82
N ARG A 159 53.10 17.14 -40.35
CA ARG A 159 52.34 18.31 -39.89
C ARG A 159 50.84 18.15 -40.15
N THR A 160 50.46 17.60 -41.29
CA THR A 160 49.06 17.33 -41.62
C THR A 160 48.46 16.32 -40.64
N LYS A 161 49.11 15.18 -40.43
CA LYS A 161 48.70 14.19 -39.43
C LYS A 161 48.60 14.78 -38.02
N LEU A 162 49.56 15.60 -37.61
CA LEU A 162 49.53 16.25 -36.30
C LEU A 162 48.30 17.16 -36.14
N ARG A 163 47.92 17.92 -37.17
CA ARG A 163 46.70 18.75 -37.14
C ARG A 163 45.44 17.88 -37.00
N GLU A 164 45.35 16.80 -37.77
CA GLU A 164 44.23 15.86 -37.71
C GLU A 164 44.10 15.21 -36.32
N THR A 165 45.21 14.64 -35.79
CA THR A 165 45.22 14.02 -34.45
C THR A 165 44.89 15.03 -33.35
N THR A 166 45.39 16.27 -33.45
CA THR A 166 45.07 17.32 -32.47
C THR A 166 43.58 17.70 -32.52
N THR A 167 42.99 17.78 -33.72
CA THR A 167 41.55 18.06 -33.89
C THR A 167 40.72 16.95 -33.24
N LYS A 168 41.05 15.69 -33.55
CA LYS A 168 40.41 14.52 -32.95
C LYS A 168 40.57 14.49 -31.43
N LEU A 169 41.75 14.86 -30.91
CA LEU A 169 41.98 14.96 -29.47
C LEU A 169 41.03 15.97 -28.83
N SER A 170 40.85 17.16 -29.41
CA SER A 170 39.93 18.17 -28.88
C SER A 170 38.47 17.71 -28.88
N GLU A 171 38.04 16.98 -29.92
CA GLU A 171 36.70 16.39 -29.99
C GLU A 171 36.48 15.36 -28.87
N VAL A 172 37.41 14.41 -28.71
CA VAL A 172 37.32 13.37 -27.66
C VAL A 172 37.46 13.96 -26.26
N GLU A 173 38.29 14.99 -26.05
CA GLU A 173 38.37 15.69 -24.77
C GLU A 173 37.03 16.35 -24.39
N THR A 174 36.32 16.89 -25.39
CA THR A 174 34.97 17.43 -25.20
C THR A 174 33.97 16.33 -24.85
N GLU A 175 34.05 15.19 -25.54
CA GLU A 175 33.21 14.03 -25.25
C GLU A 175 33.44 13.48 -23.84
N ARG A 176 34.70 13.40 -23.39
CA ARG A 176 35.05 13.00 -22.02
C ARG A 176 34.41 13.92 -20.98
N ILE A 177 34.52 15.23 -21.18
CA ILE A 177 33.90 16.21 -20.26
C ILE A 177 32.38 16.00 -20.21
N ALA A 178 31.74 15.79 -21.37
CA ALA A 178 30.31 15.52 -21.44
C ALA A 178 29.93 14.20 -20.72
N ALA A 179 30.73 13.15 -20.89
CA ALA A 179 30.54 11.87 -20.21
C ALA A 179 30.66 12.01 -18.69
N GLU A 180 31.68 12.74 -18.20
CA GLU A 180 31.87 13.01 -16.76
C GLU A 180 30.72 13.82 -16.16
N GLN A 181 30.25 14.85 -16.86
CA GLN A 181 29.10 15.64 -16.44
C GLN A 181 27.83 14.80 -16.37
N ARG A 182 27.60 13.93 -17.37
CA ARG A 182 26.47 13.01 -17.41
C ARG A 182 26.52 12.01 -16.25
N LEU A 183 27.67 11.38 -16.00
CA LEU A 183 27.84 10.47 -14.87
C LEU A 183 27.52 11.19 -13.55
N SER A 184 28.07 12.39 -13.35
CA SER A 184 27.81 13.18 -12.16
C SER A 184 26.32 13.53 -11.98
N ALA A 185 25.60 13.83 -13.07
CA ALA A 185 24.16 14.05 -13.03
C ALA A 185 23.40 12.79 -12.58
N LEU A 186 23.69 11.64 -13.19
CA LEU A 186 23.06 10.37 -12.85
C LEU A 186 23.37 9.93 -11.42
N GLU A 187 24.57 10.19 -10.90
CA GLU A 187 24.91 9.91 -9.50
C GLU A 187 24.11 10.75 -8.51
N ARG A 188 23.84 12.02 -8.83
CA ARG A 188 22.96 12.89 -8.01
C ARG A 188 21.53 12.36 -8.05
N GLU A 189 21.05 11.99 -9.22
CA GLU A 189 19.72 11.42 -9.38
C GLU A 189 19.55 10.10 -8.62
N ALA A 190 20.51 9.18 -8.73
CA ALA A 190 20.52 7.92 -7.99
C ALA A 190 20.50 8.14 -6.47
N ARG A 191 21.24 9.14 -5.98
CA ARG A 191 21.18 9.55 -4.56
C ARG A 191 19.80 10.07 -4.18
N ASN A 192 19.22 10.97 -4.97
CA ASN A 192 17.87 11.49 -4.71
C ASN A 192 16.80 10.38 -4.68
N VAL A 193 16.88 9.40 -5.60
CA VAL A 193 15.97 8.24 -5.61
C VAL A 193 16.12 7.43 -4.31
N ARG A 194 17.36 7.16 -3.88
CA ARG A 194 17.63 6.46 -2.62
C ARG A 194 17.09 7.22 -1.41
N ASP A 195 17.37 8.52 -1.32
CA ASP A 195 16.93 9.36 -0.21
C ASP A 195 15.39 9.42 -0.11
N ARG A 196 14.69 9.48 -1.24
CA ARG A 196 13.22 9.43 -1.27
C ARG A 196 12.69 8.07 -0.79
N ARG A 197 13.29 6.96 -1.23
CA ARG A 197 12.92 5.61 -0.75
C ARG A 197 13.14 5.47 0.76
N GLU A 198 14.27 5.97 1.28
CA GLU A 198 14.55 5.94 2.71
C GLU A 198 13.55 6.78 3.52
N ARG A 199 13.19 7.97 3.02
CA ARG A 199 12.14 8.80 3.64
C ARG A 199 10.79 8.11 3.64
N ARG A 200 10.43 7.41 2.56
CA ARG A 200 9.19 6.65 2.46
C ARG A 200 9.14 5.54 3.50
N LEU A 201 10.20 4.72 3.59
CA LEU A 201 10.29 3.64 4.59
C LEU A 201 10.15 4.18 6.02
N LYS A 202 10.81 5.31 6.32
CA LYS A 202 10.68 5.97 7.64
C LYS A 202 9.25 6.44 7.94
N LEU A 203 8.51 6.91 6.94
CA LEU A 203 7.11 7.31 7.09
C LEU A 203 6.20 6.08 7.27
N GLU A 204 6.40 5.02 6.49
CA GLU A 204 5.69 3.74 6.63
C GLU A 204 5.89 3.16 8.05
N ASP A 205 7.14 3.12 8.54
CA ASP A 205 7.45 2.67 9.90
C ASP A 205 6.78 3.55 10.97
N ALA A 206 6.80 4.88 10.78
CA ALA A 206 6.15 5.80 11.70
C ALA A 206 4.63 5.59 11.73
N LEU A 207 4.01 5.38 10.57
CA LEU A 207 2.59 5.11 10.41
C LEU A 207 2.20 3.81 11.13
N ASP A 208 2.96 2.73 10.93
CA ASP A 208 2.73 1.45 11.59
C ASP A 208 2.88 1.55 13.11
N ASN A 209 3.86 2.30 13.59
CA ASN A 209 4.02 2.57 15.02
C ASN A 209 2.83 3.35 15.58
N ARG A 210 2.34 4.38 14.89
CA ARG A 210 1.15 5.14 15.31
C ARG A 210 -0.11 4.28 15.31
N ARG A 211 -0.28 3.41 14.31
CA ARG A 211 -1.39 2.44 14.28
C ARG A 211 -1.32 1.46 15.46
N ARG A 212 -0.12 1.03 15.89
CA ARG A 212 0.05 0.22 17.12
C ARG A 212 -0.37 0.99 18.36
N GLU A 213 -0.01 2.28 18.46
CA GLU A 213 -0.40 3.15 19.58
C GLU A 213 -1.93 3.35 19.63
N VAL A 214 -2.59 3.53 18.48
CA VAL A 214 -4.06 3.57 18.39
C VAL A 214 -4.71 2.29 18.91
N ARG A 215 -4.21 1.12 18.48
CA ARG A 215 -4.72 -0.15 18.98
C ARG A 215 -4.45 -0.35 20.46
N ALA A 216 -3.31 0.11 20.98
CA ALA A 216 -3.03 0.08 22.42
C ALA A 216 -4.02 0.99 23.19
N TYR A 217 -4.27 2.20 22.68
CA TYR A 217 -5.24 3.13 23.26
C TYR A 217 -6.63 2.51 23.38
N PHE A 218 -7.13 1.86 22.32
CA PHE A 218 -8.45 1.23 22.36
C PHE A 218 -8.50 -0.02 23.24
N ARG A 219 -7.42 -0.81 23.29
CA ARG A 219 -7.31 -1.91 24.26
C ARG A 219 -7.42 -1.40 25.68
N ASP A 220 -6.64 -0.40 26.05
CA ASP A 220 -6.64 0.15 27.40
C ASP A 220 -8.00 0.77 27.75
N ARG A 221 -8.64 1.44 26.78
CA ARG A 221 -9.95 2.06 26.96
C ARG A 221 -11.07 1.06 27.20
N TYR A 222 -11.08 -0.06 26.46
CA TYR A 222 -12.21 -0.99 26.43
C TYR A 222 -11.95 -2.35 27.10
N ALA A 223 -10.75 -2.61 27.64
CA ALA A 223 -10.40 -3.89 28.26
C ALA A 223 -11.45 -4.37 29.28
N ALA A 224 -11.82 -3.52 30.25
CA ALA A 224 -12.79 -3.90 31.28
C ALA A 224 -14.22 -4.07 30.73
N GLU A 225 -14.59 -3.37 29.65
CA GLU A 225 -15.89 -3.57 28.99
C GLU A 225 -15.92 -4.87 28.20
N LEU A 226 -14.83 -5.20 27.51
CA LEU A 226 -14.66 -6.46 26.80
C LEU A 226 -14.73 -7.64 27.76
N GLU A 227 -14.01 -7.60 28.88
CA GLU A 227 -14.05 -8.66 29.90
C GLU A 227 -15.49 -8.91 30.40
N ARG A 228 -16.23 -7.85 30.71
CA ARG A 228 -17.65 -7.96 31.13
C ARG A 228 -18.55 -8.50 30.03
N ALA A 229 -18.34 -8.10 28.78
CA ALA A 229 -19.12 -8.59 27.65
C ALA A 229 -18.84 -10.07 27.36
N VAL A 230 -17.58 -10.50 27.44
CA VAL A 230 -17.18 -11.91 27.32
C VAL A 230 -17.77 -12.74 28.47
N GLU A 231 -17.74 -12.24 29.70
CA GLU A 231 -18.36 -12.91 30.85
C GLU A 231 -19.87 -13.05 30.67
N ALA A 232 -20.55 -12.01 30.19
CA ALA A 232 -21.98 -12.05 29.92
C ALA A 232 -22.33 -13.08 28.83
N LEU A 233 -21.57 -13.12 27.72
CA LEU A 233 -21.78 -14.11 26.65
C LEU A 233 -21.49 -15.54 27.10
N SER A 234 -20.52 -15.72 28.01
CA SER A 234 -20.19 -17.03 28.59
C SER A 234 -21.29 -17.59 29.50
N GLN A 235 -22.20 -16.74 30.00
CA GLN A 235 -23.35 -17.18 30.80
C GLN A 235 -24.49 -17.74 29.95
N PHE A 236 -24.50 -17.44 28.65
CA PHE A 236 -25.39 -18.09 27.69
C PHE A 236 -24.71 -19.41 27.25
N ASP A 237 -25.48 -20.50 27.20
CA ASP A 237 -24.98 -21.83 26.78
C ASP A 237 -24.44 -21.84 25.33
N THR A 238 -24.60 -20.72 24.64
CA THR A 238 -23.97 -20.34 23.36
C THR A 238 -22.44 -20.43 23.39
N ALA A 239 -21.80 -20.28 24.55
CA ALA A 239 -20.33 -20.31 24.67
C ALA A 239 -19.75 -21.72 24.87
N THR A 240 -20.57 -22.73 25.19
CA THR A 240 -20.07 -24.07 25.55
C THR A 240 -19.41 -24.80 24.37
N THR A 241 -19.73 -24.39 23.13
CA THR A 241 -19.17 -24.94 21.87
C THR A 241 -18.31 -23.94 21.08
N ALA A 242 -18.33 -22.65 21.43
CA ALA A 242 -17.62 -21.60 20.71
C ALA A 242 -16.15 -21.47 21.16
N ASP A 243 -15.24 -21.24 20.22
CA ASP A 243 -13.84 -20.90 20.53
C ASP A 243 -13.76 -19.51 21.19
N GLU A 244 -12.77 -19.30 22.05
CA GLU A 244 -12.54 -18.06 22.81
C GLU A 244 -12.44 -16.84 21.87
N SER A 245 -11.83 -17.02 20.70
CA SER A 245 -11.74 -15.97 19.66
C SER A 245 -13.10 -15.55 19.11
N LEU A 246 -14.03 -16.49 18.96
CA LEU A 246 -15.38 -16.22 18.47
C LEU A 246 -16.19 -15.46 19.52
N VAL A 247 -16.13 -15.90 20.78
CA VAL A 247 -16.79 -15.21 21.91
C VAL A 247 -16.28 -13.77 22.05
N LYS A 248 -14.97 -13.53 21.91
CA LYS A 248 -14.39 -12.18 21.90
C LYS A 248 -14.89 -11.33 20.74
N THR A 249 -15.05 -11.92 19.55
CA THR A 249 -15.58 -11.21 18.39
C THR A 249 -17.04 -10.80 18.61
N LEU A 250 -17.88 -11.72 19.10
CA LEU A 250 -19.27 -11.45 19.48
C LEU A 250 -19.37 -10.40 20.60
N ALA A 251 -18.47 -10.44 21.58
CA ALA A 251 -18.40 -9.43 22.63
C ALA A 251 -18.06 -8.05 22.04
N CYS A 252 -17.16 -7.98 21.06
CA CYS A 252 -16.87 -6.73 20.36
C CYS A 252 -18.05 -6.24 19.53
N VAL A 253 -18.78 -7.13 18.85
CA VAL A 253 -20.04 -6.77 18.15
C VAL A 253 -21.04 -6.16 19.13
N ARG A 254 -21.27 -6.80 20.29
CA ARG A 254 -22.16 -6.29 21.34
C ARG A 254 -21.73 -4.92 21.89
N LEU A 255 -20.42 -4.65 21.93
CA LEU A 255 -19.91 -3.34 22.36
C LEU A 255 -20.00 -2.30 21.24
N ALA A 256 -20.00 -2.68 19.98
CA ALA A 256 -20.02 -1.74 18.87
C ALA A 256 -21.40 -1.08 18.70
N HIS A 257 -21.41 0.11 18.10
CA HIS A 257 -22.64 0.76 17.65
C HIS A 257 -22.78 0.53 16.16
N LEU A 258 -23.45 -0.56 15.79
CA LEU A 258 -23.63 -0.99 14.40
C LEU A 258 -25.10 -0.86 14.01
N ASP A 259 -25.40 0.10 13.14
CA ASP A 259 -26.76 0.32 12.61
C ASP A 259 -27.08 -0.60 11.42
N ALA A 260 -26.05 -0.99 10.66
CA ALA A 260 -26.14 -1.98 9.61
C ALA A 260 -26.10 -3.40 10.20
N PRO A 261 -26.82 -4.36 9.59
CA PRO A 261 -26.88 -5.71 10.13
C PRO A 261 -25.54 -6.42 10.11
N VAL A 262 -25.31 -7.23 11.15
CA VAL A 262 -24.19 -8.15 11.26
C VAL A 262 -24.59 -9.51 10.69
N VAL A 263 -23.75 -10.06 9.81
CA VAL A 263 -23.95 -11.37 9.21
C VAL A 263 -23.31 -12.43 10.10
N LEU A 264 -24.13 -13.32 10.66
CA LEU A 264 -23.71 -14.45 11.49
C LEU A 264 -23.72 -15.73 10.65
N ALA A 265 -22.54 -16.18 10.25
CA ALA A 265 -22.29 -17.48 9.63
C ALA A 265 -21.81 -18.52 10.66
N CYS A 266 -22.31 -18.43 11.89
CA CYS A 266 -22.03 -19.38 12.97
C CYS A 266 -23.29 -19.75 13.75
N ASP A 267 -23.38 -21.03 14.09
CA ASP A 267 -24.46 -21.60 14.92
C ASP A 267 -24.16 -21.47 16.41
N VAL A 268 -23.95 -20.23 16.86
CA VAL A 268 -23.73 -19.92 18.29
C VAL A 268 -25.06 -19.66 19.01
N PHE A 269 -26.04 -19.09 18.31
CA PHE A 269 -27.35 -18.76 18.84
C PHE A 269 -28.41 -19.70 18.27
N ASP A 270 -29.42 -20.03 19.07
CA ASP A 270 -30.53 -20.91 18.65
C ASP A 270 -31.32 -20.31 17.47
N ASP A 271 -31.52 -19.00 17.51
CA ASP A 271 -32.28 -18.24 16.52
C ASP A 271 -31.76 -16.81 16.34
N ALA A 272 -32.15 -16.17 15.24
CA ALA A 272 -31.70 -14.82 14.90
C ALA A 272 -32.20 -13.73 15.86
N GLU A 273 -33.35 -13.91 16.51
CA GLU A 273 -33.94 -12.94 17.44
C GLU A 273 -33.15 -12.92 18.75
N THR A 274 -32.86 -14.10 19.30
CA THR A 274 -31.94 -14.27 20.44
C THR A 274 -30.56 -13.66 20.14
N ALA A 275 -30.04 -13.84 18.93
CA ALA A 275 -28.77 -13.26 18.52
C ALA A 275 -28.82 -11.72 18.49
N ALA A 276 -29.86 -11.14 17.88
CA ALA A 276 -30.00 -9.68 17.80
C ALA A 276 -30.17 -9.04 19.18
N ASP A 277 -31.00 -9.63 20.05
CA ASP A 277 -31.19 -9.15 21.42
C ASP A 277 -29.92 -9.29 22.28
N THR A 278 -29.16 -10.36 22.07
CA THR A 278 -27.90 -10.60 22.78
C THR A 278 -26.76 -9.75 22.24
N LEU A 279 -26.78 -9.33 20.99
CA LEU A 279 -25.74 -8.49 20.40
C LEU A 279 -26.14 -7.01 20.35
N ASP A 280 -27.38 -6.67 20.68
CA ASP A 280 -27.94 -5.32 20.63
C ASP A 280 -27.71 -4.65 19.25
N THR A 281 -27.82 -5.43 18.19
CA THR A 281 -27.57 -5.00 16.80
C THR A 281 -28.43 -5.82 15.83
N PRO A 282 -28.81 -5.28 14.65
CA PRO A 282 -29.54 -6.06 13.68
C PRO A 282 -28.71 -7.25 13.18
N VAL A 283 -29.34 -8.41 12.99
CA VAL A 283 -28.63 -9.66 12.63
C VAL A 283 -29.25 -10.31 11.40
N VAL A 284 -28.39 -10.73 10.48
CA VAL A 284 -28.72 -11.71 9.43
C VAL A 284 -28.00 -13.01 9.76
N ARG A 285 -28.75 -14.05 10.10
CA ARG A 285 -28.18 -15.37 10.37
C ARG A 285 -28.17 -16.21 9.10
N LEU A 286 -27.08 -16.93 8.85
CA LEU A 286 -26.89 -17.92 7.78
C LEU A 286 -26.77 -19.32 8.37
#